data_AF-A0A7X8WAV4-F1
#
_entry.id   AF-A0A7X8WAV4-F1
#
_cell.length_a   1.000
_cell.length_b   1.000
_cell.length_c   1.000
_cell.angle_alpha   90.00
_cell.angle_beta   90.00
_cell.angle_gamma   90.00
#
_symmetry.space_group_name_H-M   'P 1'
#
loop_
_entity.id
_entity.type
_entity.pdbx_description
1 polymer ?
#
loop_
_entity_poly.entity_id
_entity_poly.type
_entity_poly.pdbx_seq_one_letter_code
_entity_poly.pdbx_strand_id
1 'polypeptide(L)' 'IDNDKSYVFSEDGTPGPICTELYHKLRAIQYGDEEDKYGWITFID' A
#
# COMPACT_ATOMS: atom_id res chain seq x y z
N ILE A 1 8.18 20.90 -12.92
CA ILE A 1 6.75 20.74 -12.54
C ILE A 1 6.24 19.60 -13.39
N ASP A 2 5.98 18.46 -12.75
CA ASP A 2 5.58 17.22 -13.41
C ASP A 2 4.10 17.36 -13.81
N ASN A 3 3.84 17.40 -15.12
CA ASN A 3 2.56 17.79 -15.72
C ASN A 3 1.65 16.57 -15.85
N ASP A 4 0.80 16.31 -14.86
CA ASP A 4 -0.42 15.47 -15.01
C ASP A 4 -0.23 14.10 -15.72
N LYS A 5 0.98 13.52 -15.65
CA LYS A 5 1.26 12.21 -16.26
C LYS A 5 0.79 11.11 -15.32
N SER A 6 -0.45 10.66 -15.54
CA SER A 6 -0.95 9.43 -14.94
C SER A 6 -0.47 8.24 -15.78
N TYR A 7 0.46 7.45 -15.23
CA TYR A 7 0.86 6.18 -15.84
C TYR A 7 -0.10 5.09 -15.39
N VAL A 8 -0.98 4.66 -16.29
CA VAL A 8 -1.87 3.53 -16.06
C VAL A 8 -1.12 2.25 -16.42
N PHE A 9 -0.65 1.53 -15.40
CA PHE A 9 0.14 0.30 -15.57
C PHE A 9 -0.73 -0.96 -15.69
N SER A 10 -2.05 -0.82 -15.72
CA SER A 10 -2.98 -1.94 -15.78
C SER A 10 -3.92 -1.79 -16.96
N GLU A 11 -3.91 -2.77 -17.86
CA GLU A 11 -4.73 -2.80 -19.08
C GLU A 11 -6.22 -3.00 -18.76
N ASP A 12 -6.53 -3.62 -17.61
CA ASP A 12 -7.89 -3.94 -17.14
C ASP A 12 -8.40 -3.05 -15.99
N GLY A 13 -7.59 -2.08 -15.57
CA GLY A 13 -7.91 -1.17 -14.46
C GLY A 13 -7.83 -1.83 -13.08
N THR A 14 -7.50 -3.12 -12.99
CA THR A 14 -7.31 -3.81 -11.72
C THR A 14 -5.85 -3.73 -11.29
N PRO A 15 -5.56 -3.50 -10.00
CA PRO A 15 -4.19 -3.57 -9.51
C PRO A 15 -3.65 -4.98 -9.71
N GLY A 16 -2.46 -5.08 -10.31
CA GLY A 16 -1.80 -6.36 -10.50
C GLY A 16 -1.60 -7.10 -9.16
N PRO A 17 -1.46 -8.44 -9.18
CA PRO A 17 -1.48 -9.26 -7.98
C PRO A 17 -0.43 -8.83 -6.95
N ILE A 18 0.79 -8.49 -7.39
CA ILE A 18 1.86 -8.05 -6.48
C ILE A 18 1.51 -6.73 -5.78
N CYS A 19 0.93 -5.78 -6.50
CA CYS A 19 0.51 -4.50 -5.90
C CYS A 19 -0.56 -4.72 -4.84
N THR A 20 -1.52 -5.60 -5.11
CA THR A 20 -2.59 -5.96 -4.18
C THR A 20 -2.05 -6.63 -2.91
N GLU A 21 -1.12 -7.57 -3.04
CA GLU A 21 -0.48 -8.23 -1.91
C GLU A 21 0.31 -7.25 -1.03
N LEU A 22 1.12 -6.37 -1.64
CA LEU A 22 1.88 -5.35 -0.91
C LEU A 22 0.95 -4.39 -0.15
N TYR A 23 -0.14 -3.98 -0.80
CA TYR A 23 -1.14 -3.11 -0.20
C TYR A 23 -1.79 -3.75 1.03
N HIS A 24 -2.23 -5.01 0.92
CA HIS A 24 -2.82 -5.74 2.03
C HIS A 24 -1.83 -5.95 3.17
N LYS A 25 -0.58 -6.31 2.86
CA LYS A 25 0.47 -6.52 3.87
C LYS A 25 0.73 -5.26 4.70
N LEU A 26 0.92 -4.12 4.03
CA LEU A 26 1.16 -2.86 4.71
C LEU A 26 -0.04 -2.44 5.56
N ARG A 27 -1.24 -2.58 5.01
CA ARG A 27 -2.49 -2.26 5.69
C ARG A 27 -2.70 -3.13 6.95
N ALA A 28 -2.40 -4.42 6.88
CA ALA A 28 -2.51 -5.32 8.02
C ALA A 28 -1.59 -4.91 9.17
N ILE A 29 -0.35 -4.48 8.85
CA ILE A 29 0.55 -3.88 9.84
C ILE A 29 -0.11 -2.63 10.44
N GLN A 30 -0.56 -1.67 9.61
CA GLN A 30 -1.15 -0.42 10.07
C GLN A 30 -2.35 -0.59 11.01
N TYR A 31 -3.21 -1.60 10.79
CA TYR A 31 -4.35 -1.88 11.65
C TYR A 31 -4.03 -2.76 12.87
N GLY A 32 -2.80 -3.27 12.97
CA GLY A 32 -2.40 -4.19 14.04
C GLY A 32 -2.86 -5.63 13.83
N ASP A 33 -3.34 -5.98 12.64
CA ASP A 33 -3.63 -7.38 12.25
C ASP A 33 -2.34 -8.20 12.09
N GLU A 34 -1.22 -7.53 11.78
CA GLU A 34 0.11 -8.12 11.71
C GLU A 34 1.15 -7.38 12.58
N GLU A 35 2.20 -8.11 12.96
CA GLU A 35 3.31 -7.59 13.76
C GLU A 35 4.11 -6.51 13.00
N ASP A 36 4.20 -5.33 13.60
CA ASP A 36 5.10 -4.27 13.17
C ASP A 36 6.54 -4.53 13.62
N LYS A 37 7.24 -5.40 12.86
CA LYS A 37 8.62 -5.80 13.15
C LYS A 37 9.64 -4.66 13.16
N TYR A 38 9.30 -3.53 12.53
CA TYR A 38 10.23 -2.43 12.31
C TYR A 38 9.84 -1.16 13.08
N GLY A 39 8.75 -1.19 13.85
CA GLY A 39 8.29 -0.06 14.65
C GLY A 39 7.84 1.14 13.81
N TRP A 40 7.18 0.90 12.68
CA TRP A 40 6.62 1.94 11.82
C TRP A 40 5.36 2.61 12.37
N ILE A 41 4.62 1.96 13.27
CA ILE A 41 3.34 2.45 13.78
C ILE A 41 3.56 3.36 14.99
N THR A 42 2.88 4.51 15.00
CA THR A 42 2.78 5.40 16.16
C THR A 42 1.31 5.58 16.50
N PHE A 43 0.93 5.30 17.73
CA PHE A 43 -0.43 5.54 18.23
C PHE A 43 -0.59 7.02 18.60
N ILE A 44 -1.74 7.58 18.24
CA ILE A 44 -2.10 8.96 18.56
C ILE A 44 -3.34 8.86 19.47
N ASP A 45 -3.24 9.44 20.68
CA ASP A 45 -4.35 9.61 21.64
C ASP A 45 -5.10 10.93 21.41
#